data_AF-A0A661YJG1-F1
#
_entry.id   AF-A0A661YJG1-F1
#
_cell.length_a   1.000
_cell.length_b   1.000
_cell.length_c   1.000
_cell.angle_alpha   90.00
_cell.angle_beta   90.00
_cell.angle_gamma   90.00
#
_symmetry.space_group_name_H-M   'P 1'
#
loop_
_entity.id
_entity.type
_entity.pdbx_description
1 polymer ?
#
loop_
_entity_poly.entity_id
_entity_poly.type
_entity_poly.pdbx_seq_one_letter_code
_entity_poly.pdbx_strand_id
1 'polypeptide(L)'
;MIRHPFFFVLSFFLLFAGTGATSQTITTQTTSDEREDVIWTGDISEGWDDPLNWNTSTVPGQNSNVTIPESPSGGSFPVIYSSAQAECRDLIIASGSSLRIRGFLTVYGQLVNTDETALTILSDEAGTGSLIFSSENVVATVQRYLSDGVNHFIGAPVEGATANDLFFNDDPTVYLYRYNESSGDWTTIADLNAPLIPGLGYSVYVSAADGKQNVTAIFSGVIESANTQLSGSLLTYTDESPYPGYNLISNPFTSALSWDLGNWQADKVSGCIWLWNGSYSYLFRNAHGMGSLSGGIIPSAQAFMVKATDDNPSLTLSADDRVHSSQNFYKPAGRDDEQYLVMSVQHQEKTDEVWVSFCTDCTDGYDTGWDTEKLFGIREAPQVYLVENDSKFSIDAGPPLEDSETKTFQLNFEAGLPGQHEFILTEVETGEKEGFFVVLKDLLEGTEQLMHLDEAYVFDADTTDDPERFQLEVSKESTGINDVAITEDYLIYSFDRNIVIKPLHPSSGSILMIQIIDLFGRNLEYLEIQEEDRIMLPVRAHNTYVIVRLVTGNTVITKKLFIH
;
A
#
# COMPACT_ATOMS: atom_id res chain seq x y z
N MET A 1 13.32 -2.47 56.31
CA MET A 1 13.64 -3.63 57.18
C MET A 1 12.78 -4.79 56.70
N ILE A 2 13.39 -5.63 55.85
CA ILE A 2 13.02 -6.95 55.30
C ILE A 2 11.54 -7.40 55.41
N ARG A 3 10.89 -7.54 54.24
CA ARG A 3 9.86 -8.57 54.00
C ARG A 3 10.00 -9.10 52.57
N HIS A 4 10.30 -10.40 52.44
CA HIS A 4 10.10 -11.20 51.22
C HIS A 4 8.60 -11.38 50.93
N PRO A 5 8.20 -11.58 49.66
CA PRO A 5 6.99 -12.30 49.33
C PRO A 5 7.29 -13.79 49.07
N PHE A 6 6.49 -14.66 49.68
CA PHE A 6 6.41 -16.08 49.38
C PHE A 6 5.40 -16.30 48.24
N PHE A 7 5.76 -17.16 47.29
CA PHE A 7 4.90 -17.70 46.25
C PHE A 7 3.67 -18.42 46.83
N PHE A 8 2.49 -18.17 46.26
CA PHE A 8 1.28 -18.96 46.51
C PHE A 8 1.18 -20.09 45.49
N VAL A 9 1.17 -21.34 45.95
CA VAL A 9 0.73 -22.51 45.16
C VAL A 9 -0.68 -22.87 45.65
N LEU A 10 -1.65 -22.82 44.75
CA LEU A 10 -3.04 -23.18 45.02
C LEU A 10 -3.15 -24.72 45.02
N SER A 11 -3.45 -25.31 46.18
CA SER A 11 -3.76 -26.76 46.29
C SER A 11 -5.26 -26.96 46.44
N PHE A 12 -5.88 -27.67 45.50
CA PHE A 12 -7.27 -28.13 45.60
C PHE A 12 -7.35 -29.32 46.58
N PHE A 13 -8.17 -29.20 47.62
CA PHE A 13 -8.59 -30.32 48.48
C PHE A 13 -9.87 -30.94 47.92
N LEU A 14 -9.83 -32.21 47.53
CA LEU A 14 -11.03 -33.02 47.31
C LEU A 14 -11.22 -33.95 48.52
N LEU A 15 -12.38 -33.83 49.19
CA LEU A 15 -12.77 -34.66 50.33
C LEU A 15 -13.56 -35.87 49.82
N PHE A 16 -13.09 -37.09 50.07
CA PHE A 16 -13.92 -38.31 49.96
C PHE A 16 -13.90 -39.08 51.27
N ALA A 17 -15.09 -39.31 51.84
CA ALA A 17 -15.33 -40.27 52.91
C ALA A 17 -15.93 -41.54 52.29
N GLY A 18 -15.29 -42.69 52.49
CA GLY A 18 -15.84 -43.98 52.05
C GLY A 18 -14.83 -45.11 52.13
N THR A 19 -15.13 -46.10 52.97
CA THR A 19 -14.33 -47.29 53.31
C THR A 19 -14.17 -48.26 52.13
N GLY A 20 -12.94 -48.69 51.85
CA GLY A 20 -12.66 -49.84 50.96
C GLY A 20 -11.26 -49.79 50.38
N ALA A 21 -10.35 -50.62 50.90
CA ALA A 21 -8.98 -50.71 50.42
C ALA A 21 -8.90 -51.27 49.00
N THR A 22 -8.37 -50.48 48.07
CA THR A 22 -7.56 -50.94 46.93
C THR A 22 -6.44 -49.93 46.73
N SER A 23 -5.19 -50.42 46.66
CA SER A 23 -4.03 -49.59 46.36
C SER A 23 -4.11 -49.17 44.90
N GLN A 24 -4.51 -47.92 44.65
CA GLN A 24 -4.25 -47.25 43.39
C GLN A 24 -3.04 -46.36 43.59
N THR A 25 -1.95 -46.71 42.93
CA THR A 25 -0.78 -45.84 42.78
C THR A 25 -1.24 -44.61 42.00
N ILE A 26 -1.50 -43.51 42.70
CA ILE A 26 -1.67 -42.20 42.06
C ILE A 26 -0.28 -41.82 41.53
N THR A 27 -0.07 -42.09 40.25
CA THR A 27 1.06 -41.53 39.52
C THR A 27 0.71 -40.07 39.33
N THR A 28 1.29 -39.19 40.12
CA THR A 28 1.32 -37.76 39.79
C THR A 28 2.10 -37.65 38.49
N GLN A 29 1.39 -37.58 37.36
CA GLN A 29 1.96 -37.07 36.12
C GLN A 29 2.23 -35.59 36.38
N THR A 30 3.42 -35.28 36.92
CA THR A 30 4.05 -34.02 36.62
C THR A 30 4.25 -34.04 35.11
N THR A 31 3.43 -33.32 34.37
CA THR A 31 3.80 -32.89 33.02
C THR A 31 5.02 -32.00 33.20
N SER A 32 6.22 -32.60 33.19
CA SER A 32 7.38 -31.86 32.75
C SER A 32 7.01 -31.36 31.37
N ASP A 33 7.08 -30.04 31.20
CA ASP A 33 7.22 -29.40 29.91
C ASP A 33 8.44 -30.07 29.25
N GLU A 34 8.25 -31.18 28.53
CA GLU A 34 9.33 -31.98 27.94
C GLU A 34 9.82 -31.22 26.72
N ARG A 35 10.74 -30.30 27.01
CA ARG A 35 11.48 -29.49 26.05
C ARG A 35 12.40 -30.42 25.27
N GLU A 36 12.25 -30.47 23.95
CA GLU A 36 13.00 -31.36 23.07
C GLU A 36 14.25 -30.64 22.54
N ASP A 37 15.44 -31.19 22.79
CA ASP A 37 16.68 -30.70 22.18
C ASP A 37 16.83 -31.32 20.78
N VAL A 38 16.75 -30.47 19.76
CA VAL A 38 16.77 -30.85 18.35
C VAL A 38 18.03 -30.30 17.69
N ILE A 39 18.80 -31.15 17.05
CA ILE A 39 20.10 -30.81 16.45
C ILE A 39 20.01 -31.06 14.94
N TRP A 40 20.44 -30.06 14.17
CA TRP A 40 20.54 -30.18 12.73
C TRP A 40 21.64 -31.17 12.33
N THR A 41 21.26 -32.17 11.52
CA THR A 41 22.18 -33.16 10.95
C THR A 41 22.47 -32.89 9.49
N GLY A 42 21.47 -32.42 8.72
CA GLY A 42 21.61 -32.11 7.29
C GLY A 42 21.91 -33.33 6.42
N ASP A 43 21.45 -34.52 6.83
CA ASP A 43 21.79 -35.79 6.19
C ASP A 43 21.11 -36.02 4.82
N ILE A 44 20.00 -35.33 4.55
CA ILE A 44 19.20 -35.51 3.33
C ILE A 44 19.28 -34.31 2.40
N SER A 45 19.15 -33.10 2.94
CA SER A 45 19.11 -31.86 2.16
C SER A 45 19.49 -30.65 3.02
N GLU A 46 19.42 -29.46 2.44
CA GLU A 46 19.54 -28.19 3.18
C GLU A 46 18.21 -27.72 3.79
N GLY A 47 17.06 -28.32 3.43
CA GLY A 47 15.74 -27.82 3.81
C GLY A 47 15.41 -27.99 5.30
N TRP A 48 15.15 -26.89 6.01
CA TRP A 48 14.73 -26.90 7.42
C TRP A 48 13.50 -27.77 7.68
N ASP A 49 12.57 -27.80 6.73
CA ASP A 49 11.28 -28.48 6.79
C ASP A 49 11.32 -29.98 6.48
N ASP A 50 12.50 -30.53 6.16
CA ASP A 50 12.68 -31.98 6.02
C ASP A 50 12.96 -32.62 7.39
N PRO A 51 12.03 -33.43 7.94
CA PRO A 51 12.20 -34.05 9.27
C PRO A 51 13.46 -34.91 9.35
N LEU A 52 13.95 -35.48 8.23
CA LEU A 52 15.12 -36.35 8.21
C LEU A 52 16.46 -35.60 8.29
N ASN A 53 16.45 -34.27 8.25
CA ASN A 53 17.62 -33.44 8.52
C ASN A 53 17.82 -33.14 10.02
N TRP A 54 16.99 -33.72 10.89
CA TRP A 54 17.04 -33.52 12.33
C TRP A 54 17.30 -34.83 13.07
N ASN A 55 18.08 -34.79 14.15
CA ASN A 55 18.44 -35.96 14.96
C ASN A 55 17.23 -36.71 15.54
N THR A 56 16.11 -36.01 15.74
CA THR A 56 14.84 -36.54 16.26
C THR A 56 13.92 -37.08 15.16
N SER A 57 14.28 -36.92 13.88
CA SER A 57 13.41 -37.19 12.73
C SER A 57 12.08 -36.42 12.78
N THR A 58 12.09 -35.23 13.39
CA THR A 58 10.96 -34.30 13.51
C THR A 58 11.41 -32.89 13.19
N VAL A 59 10.56 -32.12 12.50
CA VAL A 59 10.83 -30.70 12.25
C VAL A 59 10.63 -29.94 13.57
N PRO A 60 11.57 -29.06 13.98
CA PRO A 60 11.42 -28.23 15.16
C PRO A 60 10.14 -27.39 15.11
N GLY A 61 9.52 -27.19 16.28
CA GLY A 61 8.43 -26.23 16.47
C GLY A 61 8.67 -25.38 17.71
N GLN A 62 7.68 -24.57 18.10
CA GLN A 62 7.75 -23.60 19.20
C GLN A 62 8.26 -24.11 20.57
N ASN A 63 8.33 -25.43 20.80
CA ASN A 63 8.82 -26.04 22.04
C ASN A 63 10.24 -26.65 21.94
N SER A 64 10.82 -26.68 20.73
CA SER A 64 12.10 -27.32 20.44
C SER A 64 13.28 -26.38 20.66
N ASN A 65 14.37 -26.88 21.25
CA ASN A 65 15.64 -26.15 21.39
C ASN A 65 16.55 -26.57 20.24
N VAL A 66 16.73 -25.68 19.29
CA VAL A 66 17.48 -25.97 18.08
C VAL A 66 18.95 -25.62 18.25
N THR A 67 19.81 -26.53 17.85
CA THR A 67 21.24 -26.26 17.66
C THR A 67 21.66 -26.52 16.21
N ILE A 68 22.25 -25.51 15.59
CA ILE A 68 22.95 -25.63 14.30
C ILE A 68 24.44 -25.79 14.60
N PRO A 69 25.02 -27.00 14.46
CA PRO A 69 26.42 -27.25 14.83
C PRO A 69 27.40 -26.70 13.78
N GLU A 70 28.64 -26.45 14.18
CA GLU A 70 29.74 -26.04 13.27
C GLU A 70 30.03 -27.09 12.18
N SER A 71 29.71 -28.36 12.43
CA SER A 71 29.92 -29.46 11.48
C SER A 71 28.76 -30.45 11.55
N PRO A 72 27.67 -30.22 10.79
CA PRO A 72 26.56 -31.16 10.66
C PRO A 72 27.05 -32.51 10.12
N SER A 73 26.48 -33.63 10.58
CA SER A 73 26.92 -34.97 10.17
C SER A 73 26.75 -35.23 8.68
N GLY A 74 25.71 -34.67 8.08
CA GLY A 74 25.41 -34.75 6.66
C GLY A 74 26.20 -33.76 5.80
N GLY A 75 27.00 -32.88 6.42
CA GLY A 75 27.86 -31.93 5.73
C GLY A 75 27.14 -30.74 5.08
N SER A 76 25.83 -30.60 5.29
CA SER A 76 25.01 -29.51 4.75
C SER A 76 24.43 -28.66 5.87
N PHE A 77 24.34 -27.34 5.64
CA PHE A 77 23.77 -26.38 6.58
C PHE A 77 22.30 -26.06 6.25
N PRO A 78 21.48 -25.66 7.24
CA PRO A 78 20.08 -25.39 7.02
C PRO A 78 19.83 -24.13 6.18
N VAL A 79 18.82 -24.25 5.32
CA VAL A 79 18.17 -23.18 4.56
C VAL A 79 16.67 -23.26 4.83
N ILE A 80 16.08 -22.14 5.25
CA ILE A 80 14.62 -21.99 5.35
C ILE A 80 14.17 -21.39 4.02
N TYR A 81 13.59 -22.19 3.12
CA TYR A 81 13.11 -21.73 1.83
C TYR A 81 11.82 -20.91 1.94
N SER A 82 11.44 -20.18 0.88
CA SER A 82 10.31 -19.23 0.88
C SER A 82 8.94 -19.87 1.21
N SER A 83 8.78 -21.18 0.96
CA SER A 83 7.55 -21.91 1.31
C SER A 83 7.49 -22.36 2.78
N ALA A 84 8.58 -22.22 3.54
CA ALA A 84 8.69 -22.72 4.89
C ALA A 84 8.39 -21.63 5.93
N GLN A 85 7.61 -22.02 6.95
CA GLN A 85 7.40 -21.27 8.19
C GLN A 85 8.06 -22.08 9.31
N ALA A 86 9.27 -21.69 9.68
CA ALA A 86 10.05 -22.34 10.70
C ALA A 86 9.80 -21.69 12.07
N GLU A 87 9.76 -22.51 13.10
CA GLU A 87 9.56 -22.08 14.47
C GLU A 87 10.46 -22.89 15.41
N CYS A 88 10.99 -22.25 16.44
CA CYS A 88 11.69 -22.93 17.52
C CYS A 88 11.56 -22.14 18.83
N ARG A 89 11.76 -22.82 19.97
CA ARG A 89 11.89 -22.11 21.25
C ARG A 89 13.22 -21.37 21.30
N ASP A 90 14.30 -22.11 21.51
CA ASP A 90 15.65 -21.55 21.58
C ASP A 90 16.40 -21.94 20.30
N LEU A 91 17.29 -21.08 19.81
CA LEU A 91 18.12 -21.32 18.64
C LEU A 91 19.57 -20.93 18.94
N ILE A 92 20.48 -21.90 18.86
CA ILE A 92 21.92 -21.68 18.95
C ILE A 92 22.54 -21.96 17.59
N ILE A 93 23.24 -20.97 17.05
CA ILE A 93 24.00 -21.08 15.81
C ILE A 93 25.48 -21.04 16.19
N ALA A 94 26.19 -22.15 16.00
CA ALA A 94 27.60 -22.22 16.34
C ALA A 94 28.43 -21.31 15.40
N SER A 95 29.49 -20.68 15.91
CA SER A 95 30.43 -19.95 15.04
C SER A 95 31.05 -20.90 14.00
N GLY A 96 31.24 -20.42 12.77
CA GLY A 96 31.66 -21.25 11.64
C GLY A 96 30.55 -22.11 11.02
N SER A 97 29.32 -22.10 11.59
CA SER A 97 28.15 -22.70 10.95
C SER A 97 27.46 -21.73 9.97
N SER A 98 26.33 -22.14 9.40
CA SER A 98 25.51 -21.27 8.54
C SER A 98 24.02 -21.61 8.72
N LEU A 99 23.17 -20.60 8.79
CA LEU A 99 21.72 -20.67 8.66
C LEU A 99 21.28 -19.57 7.71
N ARG A 100 20.62 -19.93 6.61
CA ARG A 100 20.12 -18.98 5.61
C ARG A 100 18.60 -18.94 5.60
N ILE A 101 18.03 -17.75 5.73
CA ILE A 101 16.59 -17.55 5.88
C ILE A 101 16.06 -16.85 4.63
N ARG A 102 15.25 -17.56 3.85
CA ARG A 102 14.48 -17.03 2.71
C ARG A 102 12.97 -17.06 2.97
N GLY A 103 12.51 -18.01 3.79
CA GLY A 103 11.16 -18.05 4.35
C GLY A 103 11.07 -17.30 5.67
N PHE A 104 10.25 -17.81 6.57
CA PHE A 104 9.98 -17.16 7.86
C PHE A 104 10.55 -17.99 9.01
N LEU A 105 11.15 -17.32 9.99
CA LEU A 105 11.62 -17.92 11.23
C LEU A 105 11.15 -17.10 12.44
N THR A 106 10.41 -17.73 13.35
CA THR A 106 10.13 -17.19 14.68
C THR A 106 10.91 -17.97 15.75
N VAL A 107 11.66 -17.25 16.58
CA VAL A 107 12.35 -17.78 17.77
C VAL A 107 11.67 -17.21 19.02
N TYR A 108 10.97 -18.06 19.77
CA TYR A 108 10.15 -17.63 20.93
C TYR A 108 10.97 -17.35 22.20
N GLY A 109 12.09 -18.04 22.34
CA GLY A 109 13.01 -17.97 23.45
C GLY A 109 14.32 -17.29 23.06
N GLN A 110 15.44 -17.92 23.38
CA GLN A 110 16.76 -17.34 23.16
C GLN A 110 17.32 -17.66 21.77
N LEU A 111 17.67 -16.62 21.01
CA LEU A 111 18.52 -16.72 19.82
C LEU A 111 19.95 -16.34 20.18
N VAL A 112 20.90 -17.24 19.97
CA VAL A 112 22.33 -17.00 20.17
C VAL A 112 23.05 -17.16 18.84
N ASN A 113 23.54 -16.04 18.32
CA ASN A 113 24.51 -16.02 17.23
C ASN A 113 25.51 -14.87 17.46
N THR A 114 26.80 -15.19 17.47
CA THR A 114 27.89 -14.20 17.67
C THR A 114 28.79 -14.08 16.43
N ASP A 115 28.39 -14.69 15.32
CA ASP A 115 29.12 -14.69 14.04
C ASP A 115 28.22 -14.12 12.94
N GLU A 116 28.54 -12.93 12.44
CA GLU A 116 27.75 -12.21 11.43
C GLU A 116 27.49 -13.03 10.16
N THR A 117 28.38 -13.98 9.84
CA THR A 117 28.30 -14.80 8.63
C THR A 117 27.47 -16.07 8.83
N ALA A 118 27.27 -16.50 10.08
CA ALA A 118 26.57 -17.73 10.40
C ALA A 118 25.04 -17.60 10.34
N LEU A 119 24.49 -16.38 10.36
CA LEU A 119 23.07 -16.12 10.20
C LEU A 119 22.85 -15.11 9.08
N THR A 120 22.19 -15.54 8.00
CA THR A 120 21.91 -14.67 6.86
C THR A 120 20.41 -14.62 6.55
N ILE A 121 19.83 -13.43 6.55
CA ILE A 121 18.48 -13.17 6.01
C ILE A 121 18.66 -12.81 4.53
N LEU A 122 18.15 -13.67 3.65
CA LEU A 122 18.32 -13.57 2.20
C LEU A 122 17.31 -12.62 1.57
N SER A 123 17.72 -11.93 0.51
CA SER A 123 16.84 -11.06 -0.28
C SER A 123 17.25 -11.06 -1.75
N ASP A 124 16.29 -11.34 -2.63
CA ASP A 124 16.41 -11.22 -4.07
C ASP A 124 15.08 -10.80 -4.70
N GLU A 125 14.99 -10.91 -6.03
CA GLU A 125 13.78 -10.55 -6.78
C GLU A 125 12.53 -11.33 -6.33
N ALA A 126 12.69 -12.58 -5.89
CA ALA A 126 11.56 -13.41 -5.46
C ALA A 126 11.05 -13.00 -4.08
N GLY A 127 11.93 -12.46 -3.24
CA GLY A 127 11.55 -11.76 -2.03
C GLY A 127 12.59 -11.78 -0.94
N THR A 128 12.16 -11.46 0.29
CA THR A 128 13.05 -11.33 1.44
C THR A 128 12.61 -12.24 2.58
N GLY A 129 13.57 -12.96 3.17
CA GLY A 129 13.34 -13.73 4.37
C GLY A 129 12.97 -12.85 5.56
N SER A 130 12.40 -13.48 6.58
CA SER A 130 11.92 -12.78 7.78
C SER A 130 12.32 -13.52 9.05
N LEU A 131 12.88 -12.77 9.99
CA LEU A 131 13.27 -13.28 11.31
C LEU A 131 12.57 -12.47 12.41
N ILE A 132 11.89 -13.15 13.34
CA ILE A 132 11.30 -12.55 14.54
C ILE A 132 11.88 -13.24 15.78
N PHE A 133 12.40 -12.46 16.71
CA PHE A 133 13.12 -12.93 17.90
C PHE A 133 13.16 -11.84 18.98
N SER A 134 13.55 -12.17 20.22
CA SER A 134 13.58 -11.22 21.35
C SER A 134 14.95 -11.09 22.04
N SER A 135 15.96 -11.86 21.64
CA SER A 135 17.30 -11.78 22.21
C SER A 135 18.02 -10.49 21.82
N GLU A 136 18.84 -9.96 22.74
CA GLU A 136 19.71 -8.81 22.47
C GLU A 136 21.06 -9.25 21.89
N ASN A 137 21.78 -8.32 21.25
CA ASN A 137 23.16 -8.51 20.76
C ASN A 137 23.33 -9.70 19.78
N VAL A 138 22.27 -10.05 19.06
CA VAL A 138 22.36 -11.03 17.98
C VAL A 138 22.97 -10.34 16.77
N VAL A 139 24.05 -10.91 16.23
CA VAL A 139 24.63 -10.42 14.97
C VAL A 139 24.13 -11.25 13.79
N ALA A 140 23.97 -10.62 12.63
CA ALA A 140 23.56 -11.31 11.41
C ALA A 140 23.97 -10.50 10.17
N THR A 141 23.86 -11.16 9.02
CA THR A 141 23.88 -10.53 7.70
C THR A 141 22.46 -10.40 7.16
N VAL A 142 22.02 -9.19 6.85
CA VAL A 142 20.71 -8.87 6.29
C VAL A 142 20.88 -8.39 4.86
N GLN A 143 20.29 -9.11 3.91
CA GLN A 143 20.30 -8.73 2.51
C GLN A 143 19.08 -7.87 2.18
N ARG A 144 19.25 -6.93 1.25
CA ARG A 144 18.15 -6.16 0.65
C ARG A 144 18.33 -6.02 -0.85
N TYR A 145 17.45 -6.65 -1.61
CA TYR A 145 17.41 -6.53 -3.07
C TYR A 145 16.88 -5.16 -3.51
N LEU A 146 17.58 -4.54 -4.46
CA LEU A 146 17.29 -3.23 -5.04
C LEU A 146 17.31 -3.35 -6.56
N SER A 147 16.22 -2.94 -7.20
CA SER A 147 16.19 -2.84 -8.66
C SER A 147 16.91 -1.59 -9.15
N ASP A 148 17.56 -1.66 -10.31
CA ASP A 148 18.15 -0.49 -10.94
C ASP A 148 17.11 0.50 -11.49
N GLY A 149 17.57 1.70 -11.83
CA GLY A 149 16.80 2.69 -12.60
C GLY A 149 15.72 3.43 -11.81
N VAL A 150 15.54 3.12 -10.52
CA VAL A 150 14.52 3.73 -9.65
C VAL A 150 15.12 4.12 -8.29
N ASN A 151 14.50 5.11 -7.64
CA ASN A 151 14.81 5.43 -6.24
C ASN A 151 14.14 4.43 -5.30
N HIS A 152 14.91 3.88 -4.36
CA HIS A 152 14.41 3.09 -3.25
C HIS A 152 14.58 3.88 -1.95
N PHE A 153 13.51 3.97 -1.17
CA PHE A 153 13.60 4.49 0.19
C PHE A 153 13.90 3.32 1.14
N ILE A 154 15.07 3.37 1.76
CA ILE A 154 15.67 2.29 2.54
C ILE A 154 16.22 2.77 3.87
N GLY A 155 16.26 1.91 4.89
CA GLY A 155 17.05 2.08 6.10
C GLY A 155 17.93 0.86 6.37
N ALA A 156 18.81 0.96 7.37
CA ALA A 156 19.62 -0.18 7.81
C ALA A 156 18.91 -0.94 8.94
N PRO A 157 18.68 -2.25 8.80
CA PRO A 157 18.07 -3.07 9.85
C PRO A 157 19.10 -3.66 10.83
N VAL A 158 20.31 -3.08 10.87
CA VAL A 158 21.41 -3.48 11.75
C VAL A 158 22.11 -2.25 12.32
N GLU A 159 22.54 -2.33 13.58
CA GLU A 159 23.50 -1.38 14.13
C GLU A 159 24.89 -1.63 13.51
N GLY A 160 25.60 -0.55 13.19
CA GLY A 160 26.96 -0.60 12.62
C GLY A 160 27.03 -0.45 11.10
N ALA A 161 25.88 -0.43 10.41
CA ALA A 161 25.83 -0.18 8.97
C ALA A 161 26.35 1.22 8.61
N THR A 162 26.95 1.32 7.42
CA THR A 162 27.49 2.57 6.87
C THR A 162 27.08 2.77 5.43
N ALA A 163 27.24 3.99 4.91
CA ALA A 163 26.99 4.29 3.51
C ALA A 163 27.78 3.39 2.54
N ASN A 164 28.93 2.84 2.96
CA ASN A 164 29.71 1.88 2.18
C ASN A 164 28.93 0.60 1.83
N ASP A 165 27.97 0.17 2.67
CA ASP A 165 27.16 -1.04 2.45
C ASP A 165 26.19 -0.91 1.27
N LEU A 166 25.95 0.33 0.81
CA LEU A 166 25.13 0.68 -0.35
C LEU A 166 25.96 1.20 -1.53
N PHE A 167 27.29 1.22 -1.43
CA PHE A 167 28.16 1.85 -2.43
C PHE A 167 28.56 0.93 -3.58
N PHE A 168 28.58 -0.39 -3.37
CA PHE A 168 28.95 -1.40 -4.38
C PHE A 168 30.27 -1.12 -5.11
N ASN A 169 31.22 -0.45 -4.44
CA ASN A 169 32.49 0.00 -5.04
C ASN A 169 32.33 0.86 -6.31
N ASP A 170 31.23 1.63 -6.41
CA ASP A 170 30.87 2.45 -7.57
C ASP A 170 30.59 1.65 -8.85
N ASP A 171 30.29 0.35 -8.74
CA ASP A 171 29.95 -0.53 -9.86
C ASP A 171 28.80 -1.50 -9.48
N PRO A 172 27.53 -1.18 -9.82
CA PRO A 172 27.08 0.00 -10.56
C PRO A 172 27.16 1.29 -9.70
N THR A 173 27.21 2.45 -10.36
CA THR A 173 27.15 3.74 -9.66
C THR A 173 25.88 3.85 -8.83
N VAL A 174 26.02 4.30 -7.58
CA VAL A 174 24.92 4.54 -6.65
C VAL A 174 24.94 5.97 -6.15
N TYR A 175 23.75 6.57 -6.06
CA TYR A 175 23.55 7.85 -5.41
C TYR A 175 22.75 7.65 -4.12
N LEU A 176 23.31 8.12 -3.01
CA LEU A 176 22.72 8.00 -1.68
C LEU A 176 22.40 9.40 -1.12
N TYR A 177 21.18 9.56 -0.60
CA TYR A 177 20.69 10.84 -0.08
C TYR A 177 19.98 10.66 1.26
N ARG A 178 20.04 11.71 2.08
CA ARG A 178 19.23 11.89 3.27
C ARG A 178 18.23 13.01 3.06
N TYR A 179 16.98 12.78 3.47
CA TYR A 179 15.99 13.84 3.49
C TYR A 179 16.23 14.78 4.69
N ASN A 180 16.24 16.08 4.45
CA ASN A 180 16.38 17.10 5.48
C ASN A 180 15.07 17.87 5.64
N GLU A 181 14.32 17.51 6.69
CA GLU A 181 13.00 18.09 7.00
C GLU A 181 13.03 19.62 7.07
N SER A 182 14.06 20.22 7.68
CA SER A 182 14.13 21.69 7.84
C SER A 182 14.22 22.46 6.52
N SER A 183 14.78 21.84 5.48
CA SER A 183 14.96 22.45 4.16
C SER A 183 14.03 21.89 3.09
N GLY A 184 13.45 20.71 3.29
CA GLY A 184 12.75 19.94 2.26
C GLY A 184 13.67 19.29 1.21
N ASP A 185 15.00 19.43 1.35
CA ASP A 185 15.98 18.97 0.36
C ASP A 185 16.50 17.55 0.63
N TRP A 186 16.87 16.88 -0.48
CA TRP A 186 17.67 15.66 -0.46
C TRP A 186 19.17 15.99 -0.45
N THR A 187 19.82 15.72 0.68
CA THR A 187 21.25 15.98 0.85
C THR A 187 22.06 14.72 0.53
N THR A 188 23.03 14.83 -0.38
CA THR A 188 23.90 13.70 -0.75
C THR A 188 24.74 13.23 0.44
N ILE A 189 24.83 11.91 0.61
CA ILE A 189 25.78 11.26 1.52
C ILE A 189 26.97 10.80 0.68
N ALA A 190 28.10 11.49 0.80
CA ALA A 190 29.33 11.18 0.07
C ALA A 190 30.42 10.52 0.94
N ASP A 191 30.31 10.61 2.27
CA ASP A 191 31.22 9.93 3.18
C ASP A 191 30.78 8.48 3.36
N LEU A 192 31.57 7.53 2.86
CA LEU A 192 31.29 6.10 2.95
C LEU A 192 31.29 5.60 4.40
N ASN A 193 31.89 6.31 5.35
CA ASN A 193 31.85 5.98 6.78
C ASN A 193 30.64 6.58 7.50
N ALA A 194 29.78 7.33 6.80
CA ALA A 194 28.57 7.89 7.40
C ALA A 194 27.69 6.73 7.95
N PRO A 195 27.32 6.77 9.24
CA PRO A 195 26.52 5.71 9.84
C PRO A 195 25.10 5.73 9.28
N LEU A 196 24.57 4.56 8.95
CA LEU A 196 23.16 4.36 8.63
C LEU A 196 22.45 3.94 9.92
N ILE A 197 21.79 4.90 10.56
CA ILE A 197 21.12 4.71 11.85
C ILE A 197 19.85 3.87 11.67
N PRO A 198 19.67 2.77 12.42
CA PRO A 198 18.42 2.02 12.44
C PRO A 198 17.22 2.92 12.75
N GLY A 199 16.14 2.75 11.97
CA GLY A 199 14.93 3.54 12.10
C GLY A 199 14.95 4.85 11.30
N LEU A 200 16.10 5.30 10.79
CA LEU A 200 16.19 6.46 9.90
C LEU A 200 16.19 6.01 8.42
N GLY A 201 15.46 6.73 7.58
CA GLY A 201 15.38 6.42 6.15
C GLY A 201 16.32 7.25 5.28
N TYR A 202 16.68 6.67 4.13
CA TYR A 202 17.57 7.21 3.12
C TYR A 202 16.98 6.92 1.72
N SER A 203 17.34 7.72 0.72
CA SER A 203 17.05 7.41 -0.68
C SER A 203 18.30 6.85 -1.35
N VAL A 204 18.17 5.70 -1.99
CA VAL A 204 19.23 5.09 -2.80
C VAL A 204 18.75 4.93 -4.24
N TYR A 205 19.54 5.46 -5.18
CA TYR A 205 19.33 5.25 -6.62
C TYR A 205 20.47 4.41 -7.17
N VAL A 206 20.12 3.24 -7.73
CA VAL A 206 21.08 2.36 -8.40
C VAL A 206 21.04 2.64 -9.90
N SER A 207 22.16 3.09 -10.46
CA SER A 207 22.23 3.52 -11.85
C SER A 207 21.96 2.37 -12.83
N ALA A 208 21.15 2.64 -13.85
CA ALA A 208 20.90 1.73 -14.97
C ALA A 208 21.87 1.94 -16.16
N ALA A 209 22.81 2.89 -16.06
CA ALA A 209 23.61 3.38 -17.19
C ALA A 209 24.54 2.32 -17.81
N ASP A 210 24.90 1.26 -17.08
CA ASP A 210 25.86 0.23 -17.50
C ASP A 210 25.25 -1.19 -17.53
N GLY A 211 24.18 -1.36 -18.31
CA GLY A 211 23.67 -2.68 -18.66
C GLY A 211 22.62 -3.29 -17.72
N LYS A 212 21.96 -2.45 -16.90
CA LYS A 212 20.93 -2.84 -15.92
C LYS A 212 21.39 -3.92 -14.93
N GLN A 213 21.94 -3.49 -13.79
CA GLN A 213 22.32 -4.38 -12.72
C GLN A 213 21.50 -4.09 -11.46
N ASN A 214 20.47 -4.91 -11.24
CA ASN A 214 19.88 -5.04 -9.92
C ASN A 214 20.98 -5.47 -8.93
N VAL A 215 20.93 -4.93 -7.71
CA VAL A 215 21.93 -5.21 -6.68
C VAL A 215 21.27 -5.74 -5.42
N THR A 216 22.06 -6.39 -4.58
CA THR A 216 21.62 -6.79 -3.23
C THR A 216 22.56 -6.12 -2.23
N ALA A 217 22.05 -5.14 -1.50
CA ALA A 217 22.74 -4.54 -0.37
C ALA A 217 22.95 -5.58 0.73
N ILE A 218 24.09 -5.51 1.41
CA ILE A 218 24.47 -6.45 2.47
C ILE A 218 24.78 -5.63 3.71
N PHE A 219 23.93 -5.74 4.72
CA PHE A 219 24.14 -5.13 6.03
C PHE A 219 24.59 -6.19 7.02
N SER A 220 25.75 -6.03 7.64
CA SER A 220 26.26 -6.95 8.66
C SER A 220 26.46 -6.18 9.97
N GLY A 221 25.91 -6.72 11.05
CA GLY A 221 25.94 -6.06 12.35
C GLY A 221 24.95 -6.64 13.35
N VAL A 222 24.70 -5.92 14.44
CA VAL A 222 23.72 -6.32 15.45
C VAL A 222 22.32 -6.03 14.92
N ILE A 223 21.44 -7.03 14.88
CA ILE A 223 20.06 -6.88 14.40
C ILE A 223 19.11 -6.43 15.53
N GLU A 224 18.15 -5.59 15.17
CA GLU A 224 17.19 -4.99 16.10
C GLU A 224 16.12 -5.99 16.57
N SER A 225 15.93 -6.10 17.89
CA SER A 225 14.92 -6.97 18.52
C SER A 225 13.98 -6.26 19.49
N ALA A 226 14.25 -5.00 19.81
CA ALA A 226 13.53 -4.19 20.78
C ALA A 226 12.90 -2.95 20.14
N ASN A 227 12.09 -2.22 20.89
CA ASN A 227 11.45 -1.00 20.41
C ASN A 227 12.49 0.04 19.94
N THR A 228 12.24 0.65 18.78
CA THR A 228 13.13 1.68 18.22
C THR A 228 12.52 3.05 18.48
N GLN A 229 13.23 3.89 19.24
CA GLN A 229 12.80 5.26 19.58
C GLN A 229 13.37 6.28 18.61
N LEU A 230 12.50 7.03 17.94
CA LEU A 230 12.83 8.16 17.09
C LEU A 230 12.44 9.45 17.82
N SER A 231 13.42 10.34 18.02
CA SER A 231 13.24 11.65 18.66
C SER A 231 14.47 12.53 18.41
N GLY A 232 14.39 13.82 18.76
CA GLY A 232 15.52 14.74 18.63
C GLY A 232 15.94 14.92 17.17
N SER A 233 17.20 14.67 16.82
CA SER A 233 17.68 14.84 15.44
C SER A 233 17.24 13.75 14.46
N LEU A 234 16.52 12.72 14.95
CA LEU A 234 15.99 11.62 14.12
C LEU A 234 14.55 11.88 13.65
N LEU A 235 13.85 12.81 14.29
CA LEU A 235 12.48 13.19 14.00
C LEU A 235 12.30 14.67 14.38
N THR A 236 12.16 15.55 13.41
CA THR A 236 12.13 17.00 13.63
C THR A 236 10.85 17.64 13.11
N TYR A 237 10.57 18.84 13.60
CA TYR A 237 9.53 19.73 13.07
C TYR A 237 10.16 21.09 12.87
N THR A 238 9.98 21.66 11.67
CA THR A 238 10.43 23.00 11.30
C THR A 238 9.27 23.70 10.59
N ASP A 239 8.67 24.69 11.25
CA ASP A 239 7.47 25.39 10.76
C ASP A 239 7.70 26.08 9.41
N GLU A 240 8.92 26.59 9.18
CA GLU A 240 9.30 27.28 7.93
C GLU A 240 9.79 26.35 6.81
N SER A 241 9.78 25.03 7.02
CA SER A 241 10.11 24.08 5.96
C SER A 241 9.13 24.18 4.79
N PRO A 242 9.56 23.91 3.53
CA PRO A 242 8.62 23.71 2.43
C PRO A 242 7.62 22.56 2.67
N TYR A 243 8.00 21.59 3.50
CA TYR A 243 7.20 20.41 3.87
C TYR A 243 7.25 20.18 5.39
N PRO A 244 6.62 21.05 6.20
CA PRO A 244 6.75 21.03 7.65
C PRO A 244 6.42 19.68 8.27
N GLY A 245 7.36 19.18 9.07
CA GLY A 245 7.21 17.97 9.87
C GLY A 245 7.31 16.65 9.10
N TYR A 246 7.43 16.64 7.77
CA TYR A 246 7.66 15.40 7.05
C TYR A 246 9.07 14.86 7.34
N ASN A 247 9.18 13.61 7.78
CA ASN A 247 10.45 12.96 8.09
C ASN A 247 10.49 11.58 7.47
N LEU A 248 11.62 11.25 6.83
CA LEU A 248 11.83 9.91 6.29
C LEU A 248 12.44 9.00 7.35
N ILE A 249 11.66 8.00 7.76
CA ILE A 249 12.06 6.98 8.74
C ILE A 249 12.03 5.60 8.07
N SER A 250 12.46 4.55 8.76
CA SER A 250 12.51 3.20 8.18
C SER A 250 12.11 2.11 9.15
N ASN A 251 11.63 0.98 8.61
CA ASN A 251 11.51 -0.24 9.40
C ASN A 251 12.90 -0.78 9.82
N PRO A 252 13.24 -0.77 11.12
CA PRO A 252 14.56 -1.17 11.62
C PRO A 252 14.70 -2.69 11.80
N PHE A 253 13.62 -3.46 11.65
CA PHE A 253 13.60 -4.88 11.96
C PHE A 253 13.98 -5.76 10.78
N THR A 254 14.37 -7.01 11.07
CA THR A 254 14.60 -8.08 10.08
C THR A 254 13.30 -8.76 9.62
N SER A 255 12.16 -8.26 10.07
CA SER A 255 10.81 -8.64 9.64
C SER A 255 10.05 -7.43 9.10
N ALA A 256 8.88 -7.67 8.50
CA ALA A 256 7.97 -6.57 8.26
C ALA A 256 7.44 -6.01 9.58
N LEU A 257 6.96 -4.77 9.52
CA LEU A 257 6.11 -4.15 10.52
C LEU A 257 4.67 -4.10 10.00
N SER A 258 3.69 -4.20 10.87
CA SER A 258 2.29 -3.85 10.56
C SER A 258 1.91 -2.60 11.34
N TRP A 259 1.63 -1.53 10.61
CA TRP A 259 1.16 -0.27 11.20
C TRP A 259 -0.20 -0.43 11.91
N ASP A 260 -1.03 -1.34 11.38
CA ASP A 260 -2.39 -1.63 11.87
C ASP A 260 -2.41 -2.34 13.23
N LEU A 261 -1.32 -3.01 13.63
CA LEU A 261 -1.21 -3.58 14.97
C LEU A 261 -1.19 -2.49 16.05
N GLY A 262 -0.74 -1.27 15.70
CA GLY A 262 -0.98 -0.07 16.49
C GLY A 262 -0.28 -0.03 17.86
N ASN A 263 0.75 -0.86 18.10
CA ASN A 263 1.49 -0.83 19.38
C ASN A 263 2.53 0.31 19.42
N TRP A 264 2.84 0.93 18.28
CA TRP A 264 3.66 2.13 18.20
C TRP A 264 3.12 3.25 19.10
N GLN A 265 4.04 4.06 19.63
CA GLN A 265 3.71 5.16 20.53
C GLN A 265 4.15 6.47 19.89
N ALA A 266 3.26 7.45 19.79
CA ALA A 266 3.57 8.72 19.18
C ALA A 266 3.21 9.90 20.10
N ASP A 267 4.06 10.92 20.08
CA ASP A 267 3.77 12.24 20.62
C ASP A 267 4.11 13.28 19.55
N LYS A 268 3.13 14.12 19.20
CA LYS A 268 3.24 15.13 18.13
C LYS A 268 3.60 14.54 16.76
N VAL A 269 2.96 13.42 16.40
CA VAL A 269 3.03 12.81 15.07
C VAL A 269 1.60 12.50 14.63
N SER A 270 1.30 12.72 13.35
CA SER A 270 -0.06 12.62 12.79
C SER A 270 -0.68 11.22 12.82
N GLY A 271 0.11 10.16 13.05
CA GLY A 271 -0.33 8.77 12.97
C GLY A 271 -0.55 8.25 11.54
N CYS A 272 -0.31 9.08 10.53
CA CYS A 272 -0.31 8.70 9.13
C CYS A 272 1.11 8.42 8.63
N ILE A 273 1.23 7.46 7.73
CA ILE A 273 2.48 7.08 7.08
C ILE A 273 2.33 7.14 5.56
N TRP A 274 3.42 7.45 4.87
CA TRP A 274 3.48 7.44 3.40
C TRP A 274 4.69 6.64 2.94
N LEU A 275 4.45 5.58 2.20
CA LEU A 275 5.47 4.66 1.72
C LEU A 275 5.64 4.82 0.21
N TRP A 276 6.84 5.13 -0.24
CA TRP A 276 7.12 5.35 -1.66
C TRP A 276 6.91 4.08 -2.49
N ASN A 277 6.16 4.18 -3.59
CA ASN A 277 5.80 3.03 -4.43
C ASN A 277 6.79 2.72 -5.56
N GLY A 278 7.85 3.52 -5.72
CA GLY A 278 8.88 3.30 -6.75
C GLY A 278 8.59 3.90 -8.13
N SER A 279 7.45 4.57 -8.34
CA SER A 279 7.07 5.14 -9.64
C SER A 279 6.30 6.45 -9.50
N TYR A 280 6.86 7.41 -8.76
CA TYR A 280 6.40 8.80 -8.66
C TYR A 280 5.35 9.11 -7.55
N SER A 281 4.78 8.12 -6.86
CA SER A 281 3.74 8.34 -5.84
C SER A 281 3.98 7.57 -4.53
N TYR A 282 3.18 7.90 -3.51
CA TYR A 282 3.20 7.26 -2.20
C TYR A 282 1.95 6.41 -1.97
N LEU A 283 2.15 5.18 -1.50
CA LEU A 283 1.14 4.49 -0.70
C LEU A 283 1.07 5.16 0.69
N PHE A 284 -0.01 4.97 1.43
CA PHE A 284 -0.28 5.62 2.70
C PHE A 284 -1.18 4.74 3.57
N ARG A 285 -1.03 4.88 4.88
CA ARG A 285 -1.88 4.24 5.89
C ARG A 285 -2.09 5.20 7.05
N ASN A 286 -3.29 5.26 7.58
CA ASN A 286 -3.57 5.99 8.81
C ASN A 286 -3.47 5.09 10.07
N ALA A 287 -3.67 5.67 11.25
CA ALA A 287 -3.68 4.95 12.53
C ALA A 287 -4.92 4.06 12.74
N HIS A 288 -5.90 4.12 11.85
CA HIS A 288 -7.16 3.38 11.91
C HIS A 288 -7.24 2.24 10.88
N GLY A 289 -6.13 1.92 10.20
CA GLY A 289 -6.05 0.83 9.24
C GLY A 289 -6.71 1.14 7.90
N MET A 290 -6.62 2.38 7.43
CA MET A 290 -7.24 2.86 6.19
C MET A 290 -6.19 3.46 5.26
N GLY A 291 -6.38 3.28 3.96
CA GLY A 291 -5.48 3.78 2.94
C GLY A 291 -4.81 2.68 2.14
N SER A 292 -4.18 3.14 1.07
CA SER A 292 -3.58 2.37 -0.01
C SER A 292 -2.54 1.32 0.35
N LEU A 293 -1.90 1.46 1.49
CA LEU A 293 -0.91 0.53 1.98
C LEU A 293 -1.62 -0.64 2.66
N SER A 294 -2.01 -1.65 1.89
CA SER A 294 -2.78 -2.79 2.37
C SER A 294 -2.20 -3.42 3.65
N GLY A 295 -3.04 -3.53 4.69
CA GLY A 295 -2.67 -4.09 6.01
C GLY A 295 -1.62 -3.29 6.80
N GLY A 296 -1.27 -2.08 6.34
CA GLY A 296 -0.22 -1.27 6.93
C GLY A 296 1.14 -1.96 6.93
N ILE A 297 1.36 -2.92 6.04
CA ILE A 297 2.59 -3.71 6.03
C ILE A 297 3.74 -2.84 5.55
N ILE A 298 4.85 -2.80 6.28
CA ILE A 298 6.08 -2.10 5.92
C ILE A 298 7.21 -3.14 5.92
N PRO A 299 7.70 -3.57 4.75
CA PRO A 299 8.78 -4.55 4.65
C PRO A 299 10.03 -4.16 5.45
N SER A 300 10.80 -5.17 5.87
CA SER A 300 12.09 -4.95 6.54
C SER A 300 12.95 -3.97 5.73
N ALA A 301 13.63 -3.06 6.42
CA ALA A 301 14.46 -2.01 5.83
C ALA A 301 13.72 -1.00 4.92
N GLN A 302 12.40 -1.09 4.71
CA GLN A 302 11.70 -0.13 3.86
C GLN A 302 11.50 1.19 4.59
N ALA A 303 11.85 2.29 3.94
CA ALA A 303 11.62 3.62 4.45
C ALA A 303 10.28 4.20 3.99
N PHE A 304 9.70 5.00 4.89
CA PHE A 304 8.40 5.63 4.77
C PHE A 304 8.43 6.98 5.49
N MET A 305 7.63 7.91 5.02
CA MET A 305 7.47 9.22 5.64
C MET A 305 6.49 9.12 6.81
N VAL A 306 6.76 9.91 7.84
CA VAL A 306 5.82 10.30 8.90
C VAL A 306 5.74 11.82 8.95
N LYS A 307 4.63 12.36 9.47
CA LYS A 307 4.48 13.80 9.67
C LYS A 307 4.45 14.14 11.16
N ALA A 308 5.49 14.81 11.66
CA ALA A 308 5.50 15.49 12.94
C ALA A 308 4.58 16.71 12.89
N THR A 309 3.91 17.02 14.00
CA THR A 309 2.88 18.08 14.04
C THR A 309 3.25 19.27 14.90
N ASP A 310 4.34 19.19 15.68
CA ASP A 310 4.84 20.25 16.56
C ASP A 310 6.27 19.94 17.03
N ASP A 311 6.92 20.90 17.70
CA ASP A 311 8.29 20.83 18.20
C ASP A 311 8.53 19.66 19.16
N ASN A 312 9.71 19.05 19.06
CA ASN A 312 10.15 17.87 19.83
C ASN A 312 9.22 16.65 19.67
N PRO A 313 8.94 16.22 18.42
CA PRO A 313 8.13 15.03 18.19
C PRO A 313 8.86 13.77 18.64
N SER A 314 8.08 12.73 18.96
CA SER A 314 8.63 11.41 19.25
C SER A 314 7.75 10.29 18.68
N LEU A 315 8.39 9.24 18.19
CA LEU A 315 7.75 8.03 17.70
C LEU A 315 8.54 6.80 18.16
N THR A 316 7.86 5.84 18.76
CA THR A 316 8.40 4.53 19.10
C THR A 316 7.83 3.51 18.13
N LEU A 317 8.68 2.89 17.30
CA LEU A 317 8.31 1.70 16.55
C LEU A 317 8.38 0.49 17.49
N SER A 318 7.26 -0.21 17.69
CA SER A 318 7.19 -1.32 18.64
C SER A 318 7.72 -2.61 18.03
N ALA A 319 8.50 -3.38 18.79
CA ALA A 319 8.89 -4.74 18.41
C ALA A 319 7.69 -5.70 18.40
N ASP A 320 6.57 -5.34 19.05
CA ASP A 320 5.33 -6.12 19.03
C ASP A 320 4.53 -5.91 17.74
N ASP A 321 4.87 -4.91 16.93
CA ASP A 321 4.27 -4.69 15.61
C ASP A 321 4.94 -5.51 14.49
N ARG A 322 5.94 -6.34 14.83
CA ARG A 322 6.65 -7.19 13.88
C ARG A 322 5.77 -8.33 13.38
N VAL A 323 5.71 -8.49 12.07
CA VAL A 323 4.99 -9.58 11.40
C VAL A 323 5.83 -10.21 10.31
N HIS A 324 5.59 -11.50 10.06
CA HIS A 324 6.04 -12.13 8.84
C HIS A 324 5.15 -11.69 7.68
N SER A 325 5.77 -11.27 6.59
CA SER A 325 5.06 -10.94 5.35
C SER A 325 5.92 -11.29 4.15
N SER A 326 5.29 -11.84 3.12
CA SER A 326 5.90 -12.05 1.81
C SER A 326 5.82 -10.80 0.93
N GLN A 327 5.26 -9.70 1.46
CA GLN A 327 5.25 -8.41 0.77
C GLN A 327 6.69 -7.99 0.52
N ASN A 328 7.03 -7.96 -0.77
CA ASN A 328 8.29 -7.42 -1.21
C ASN A 328 8.31 -5.90 -0.98
N PHE A 329 9.50 -5.30 -1.09
CA PHE A 329 9.62 -3.85 -1.14
C PHE A 329 8.55 -3.30 -2.08
N TYR A 330 7.67 -2.41 -1.58
CA TYR A 330 6.57 -1.96 -2.42
C TYR A 330 7.13 -1.37 -3.71
N LYS A 331 6.53 -1.88 -4.76
CA LYS A 331 6.67 -1.56 -6.16
C LYS A 331 5.22 -1.44 -6.65
N PRO A 332 4.95 -0.76 -7.76
CA PRO A 332 3.57 -0.48 -8.16
C PRO A 332 2.78 -1.79 -8.38
N ALA A 333 1.63 -1.96 -7.70
CA ALA A 333 0.55 -2.90 -8.05
C ALA A 333 -0.76 -2.55 -7.31
N GLY A 334 -1.90 -2.69 -7.99
CA GLY A 334 -3.24 -2.18 -7.63
C GLY A 334 -4.00 -2.92 -6.50
N ARG A 335 -5.18 -2.40 -6.15
CA ARG A 335 -5.94 -2.70 -4.91
C ARG A 335 -7.34 -3.25 -5.20
N ASP A 336 -7.92 -3.98 -4.24
CA ASP A 336 -9.32 -4.46 -4.24
C ASP A 336 -10.04 -3.96 -2.96
N ASP A 337 -11.38 -3.75 -3.03
CA ASP A 337 -12.39 -3.51 -1.97
C ASP A 337 -12.72 -2.08 -1.47
N GLU A 338 -12.27 -0.99 -2.11
CA GLU A 338 -12.63 0.39 -1.70
C GLU A 338 -13.35 1.16 -2.84
N GLN A 339 -14.41 1.93 -2.56
CA GLN A 339 -15.02 2.78 -3.60
C GLN A 339 -14.19 4.04 -3.82
N TYR A 340 -13.48 4.10 -4.94
CA TYR A 340 -12.68 5.27 -5.27
C TYR A 340 -12.54 5.45 -6.78
N LEU A 341 -12.00 6.59 -7.15
CA LEU A 341 -11.47 6.84 -8.48
C LEU A 341 -10.11 7.52 -8.39
N VAL A 342 -9.32 7.36 -9.45
CA VAL A 342 -8.00 7.96 -9.57
C VAL A 342 -7.93 8.77 -10.85
N MET A 343 -7.68 10.07 -10.69
CA MET A 343 -7.43 10.98 -11.80
C MET A 343 -5.94 11.28 -11.85
N SER A 344 -5.28 10.86 -12.93
CA SER A 344 -3.86 11.15 -13.17
C SER A 344 -3.73 12.30 -14.15
N VAL A 345 -2.69 13.13 -13.97
CA VAL A 345 -2.22 14.08 -14.96
C VAL A 345 -0.83 13.69 -15.45
N GLN A 346 -0.60 13.79 -16.75
CA GLN A 346 0.67 13.48 -17.38
C GLN A 346 1.20 14.65 -18.21
N HIS A 347 2.52 14.87 -18.12
CA HIS A 347 3.30 15.66 -19.06
C HIS A 347 4.63 14.97 -19.35
N GLN A 348 4.79 14.47 -20.58
CA GLN A 348 5.94 13.64 -20.96
C GLN A 348 6.05 12.40 -20.04
N GLU A 349 7.22 12.15 -19.46
CA GLU A 349 7.49 11.04 -18.52
C GLU A 349 7.07 11.36 -17.08
N LYS A 350 6.51 12.55 -16.81
CA LYS A 350 6.16 12.98 -15.45
C LYS A 350 4.66 12.91 -15.24
N THR A 351 4.27 12.38 -14.10
CA THR A 351 2.88 12.19 -13.72
C THR A 351 2.64 12.66 -12.30
N ASP A 352 1.39 12.98 -12.01
CA ASP A 352 0.86 13.14 -10.66
C ASP A 352 -0.59 12.64 -10.62
N GLU A 353 -1.15 12.41 -9.44
CA GLU A 353 -2.50 11.85 -9.29
C GLU A 353 -3.23 12.36 -8.06
N VAL A 354 -4.56 12.33 -8.14
CA VAL A 354 -5.46 12.49 -7.00
C VAL A 354 -6.43 11.34 -6.90
N TRP A 355 -6.86 11.07 -5.69
CA TRP A 355 -7.86 10.07 -5.37
C TRP A 355 -9.08 10.76 -4.79
N VAL A 356 -10.25 10.32 -5.24
CA VAL A 356 -11.52 10.61 -4.57
C VAL A 356 -12.06 9.29 -4.04
N SER A 357 -12.29 9.23 -2.74
CA SER A 357 -12.77 8.02 -2.05
C SER A 357 -14.14 8.24 -1.44
N PHE A 358 -14.95 7.19 -1.40
CA PHE A 358 -16.28 7.22 -0.77
C PHE A 358 -16.37 6.13 0.30
N CYS A 359 -16.66 6.53 1.53
CA CYS A 359 -16.66 5.61 2.66
C CYS A 359 -17.83 5.84 3.62
N THR A 360 -18.28 4.78 4.31
CA THR A 360 -19.46 4.84 5.18
C THR A 360 -19.32 5.75 6.40
N ASP A 361 -18.08 6.01 6.84
CA ASP A 361 -17.78 6.79 8.05
C ASP A 361 -17.18 8.18 7.75
N CYS A 362 -17.12 8.58 6.48
CA CYS A 362 -16.56 9.85 6.01
C CYS A 362 -17.62 10.96 6.04
N THR A 363 -17.17 12.21 6.11
CA THR A 363 -17.97 13.44 6.18
C THR A 363 -17.61 14.38 5.02
N ASP A 364 -18.32 15.51 4.91
CA ASP A 364 -17.99 16.56 3.91
C ASP A 364 -16.97 17.56 4.46
N GLY A 365 -16.04 17.10 5.27
CA GLY A 365 -14.97 17.91 5.81
C GLY A 365 -13.84 17.02 6.28
N TYR A 366 -12.71 17.63 6.68
CA TYR A 366 -11.50 16.88 6.99
C TYR A 366 -11.73 15.68 7.94
N ASP A 367 -11.59 14.49 7.37
CA ASP A 367 -11.72 13.20 8.02
C ASP A 367 -10.33 12.68 8.36
N THR A 368 -9.99 12.76 9.65
CA THR A 368 -8.66 12.37 10.14
C THR A 368 -8.37 10.92 9.79
N GLY A 369 -7.38 10.74 8.90
CA GLY A 369 -6.91 9.45 8.44
C GLY A 369 -7.55 8.97 7.13
N TRP A 370 -8.59 9.62 6.64
CA TRP A 370 -9.11 9.36 5.29
C TRP A 370 -8.51 10.35 4.31
N ASP A 371 -8.63 11.64 4.65
CA ASP A 371 -8.03 12.69 3.85
C ASP A 371 -6.52 12.69 4.00
N THR A 372 -5.86 12.91 2.87
CA THR A 372 -4.41 12.95 2.80
C THR A 372 -3.96 14.24 2.16
N GLU A 373 -3.28 15.08 2.95
CA GLU A 373 -2.70 16.32 2.47
C GLU A 373 -1.74 16.08 1.29
N LYS A 374 -1.75 17.01 0.33
CA LYS A 374 -0.88 16.98 -0.84
C LYS A 374 0.58 17.21 -0.42
N LEU A 375 1.44 16.24 -0.71
CA LEU A 375 2.88 16.45 -0.76
C LEU A 375 3.30 16.73 -2.21
N PHE A 376 3.89 17.91 -2.45
CA PHE A 376 4.27 18.35 -3.79
C PHE A 376 5.53 17.63 -4.29
N GLY A 377 5.53 17.32 -5.59
CA GLY A 377 6.66 16.74 -6.29
C GLY A 377 7.72 17.77 -6.69
N ILE A 378 8.57 17.39 -7.65
CA ILE A 378 9.54 18.32 -8.23
C ILE A 378 8.84 19.42 -9.05
N ARG A 379 9.45 20.61 -9.12
CA ARG A 379 8.85 21.79 -9.77
C ARG A 379 8.51 21.59 -11.25
N GLU A 380 9.27 20.75 -11.96
CA GLU A 380 9.09 20.51 -13.39
C GLU A 380 8.04 19.42 -13.71
N ALA A 381 7.45 18.79 -12.69
CA ALA A 381 6.35 17.84 -12.83
C ALA A 381 5.00 18.56 -12.73
N PRO A 382 3.98 18.13 -13.48
CA PRO A 382 2.64 18.62 -13.24
C PRO A 382 2.22 18.27 -11.82
N GLN A 383 1.47 19.14 -11.17
CA GLN A 383 0.93 18.94 -9.82
C GLN A 383 -0.58 18.96 -9.91
N VAL A 384 -1.25 17.92 -9.40
CA VAL A 384 -2.70 17.86 -9.27
C VAL A 384 -3.07 17.62 -7.81
N TYR A 385 -4.08 18.34 -7.33
CA TYR A 385 -4.58 18.21 -5.96
C TYR A 385 -6.02 18.69 -5.84
N LEU A 386 -6.74 18.15 -4.87
CA LEU A 386 -8.10 18.57 -4.51
C LEU A 386 -8.02 19.70 -3.49
N VAL A 387 -8.95 20.65 -3.53
CA VAL A 387 -9.01 21.76 -2.58
C VAL A 387 -10.33 21.75 -1.82
N GLU A 388 -10.22 21.66 -0.49
CA GLU A 388 -11.34 21.81 0.42
C GLU A 388 -10.94 22.71 1.59
N ASN A 389 -11.74 23.74 1.90
CA ASN A 389 -11.50 24.67 3.01
C ASN A 389 -10.05 25.23 3.06
N ASP A 390 -9.51 25.68 1.92
CA ASP A 390 -8.12 26.16 1.73
C ASP A 390 -7.00 25.11 1.92
N SER A 391 -7.35 23.87 2.24
CA SER A 391 -6.40 22.75 2.37
C SER A 391 -6.27 22.01 1.06
N LYS A 392 -5.08 21.46 0.79
CA LYS A 392 -4.74 20.77 -0.46
C LYS A 392 -4.58 19.28 -0.21
N PHE A 393 -5.22 18.44 -1.01
CA PHE A 393 -5.27 17.01 -0.78
C PHE A 393 -4.83 16.21 -2.00
N SER A 394 -4.06 15.15 -1.77
CA SER A 394 -3.93 14.06 -2.73
C SER A 394 -5.13 13.11 -2.65
N ILE A 395 -5.85 13.11 -1.53
CA ILE A 395 -7.01 12.25 -1.27
C ILE A 395 -8.05 13.04 -0.51
N ASP A 396 -9.23 13.14 -1.11
CA ASP A 396 -10.43 13.71 -0.51
C ASP A 396 -11.44 12.57 -0.38
N ALA A 397 -11.79 12.26 0.85
CA ALA A 397 -12.73 11.21 1.18
C ALA A 397 -14.08 11.83 1.58
N GLY A 398 -15.15 11.34 0.95
CA GLY A 398 -16.51 11.78 1.23
C GLY A 398 -17.41 10.67 1.75
N PRO A 399 -18.58 11.02 2.31
CA PRO A 399 -19.64 10.06 2.60
C PRO A 399 -20.05 9.30 1.33
N PRO A 400 -20.69 8.12 1.44
CA PRO A 400 -21.09 7.35 0.27
C PRO A 400 -22.05 8.16 -0.59
N LEU A 401 -21.84 8.14 -1.91
CA LEU A 401 -22.80 8.72 -2.84
C LEU A 401 -24.10 7.90 -2.85
N GLU A 402 -25.22 8.58 -2.65
CA GLU A 402 -26.55 8.02 -2.81
C GLU A 402 -26.94 7.94 -4.29
N ASP A 403 -27.92 7.09 -4.61
CA ASP A 403 -28.44 6.96 -5.97
C ASP A 403 -28.97 8.32 -6.47
N SER A 404 -28.53 8.74 -7.66
CA SER A 404 -28.82 10.05 -8.28
C SER A 404 -28.18 11.26 -7.58
N GLU A 405 -27.21 11.05 -6.70
CA GLU A 405 -26.38 12.12 -6.12
C GLU A 405 -25.23 12.50 -7.06
N THR A 406 -24.81 13.76 -7.01
CA THR A 406 -23.63 14.27 -7.70
C THR A 406 -22.82 15.11 -6.71
N LYS A 407 -21.54 14.79 -6.56
CA LYS A 407 -20.58 15.56 -5.77
C LYS A 407 -19.55 16.20 -6.70
N THR A 408 -19.25 17.47 -6.47
CA THR A 408 -18.28 18.24 -7.24
C THR A 408 -17.05 18.49 -6.37
N PHE A 409 -15.89 18.15 -6.91
CA PHE A 409 -14.59 18.38 -6.28
C PHE A 409 -13.82 19.45 -7.06
N GLN A 410 -13.20 20.39 -6.34
CA GLN A 410 -12.35 21.41 -6.94
C GLN A 410 -10.97 20.79 -7.23
N LEU A 411 -10.69 20.56 -8.52
CA LEU A 411 -9.47 19.88 -8.98
C LEU A 411 -8.46 20.92 -9.46
N ASN A 412 -7.51 21.25 -8.61
CA ASN A 412 -6.47 22.21 -8.96
C ASN A 412 -5.31 21.54 -9.68
N PHE A 413 -4.71 22.30 -10.59
CA PHE A 413 -3.65 21.82 -11.48
C PHE A 413 -2.58 22.89 -11.68
N GLU A 414 -1.31 22.54 -11.45
CA GLU A 414 -0.15 23.37 -11.79
C GLU A 414 0.71 22.65 -12.83
N ALA A 415 0.98 23.29 -13.98
CA ALA A 415 1.63 22.63 -15.12
C ALA A 415 3.08 22.19 -14.85
N GLY A 416 3.81 22.91 -14.00
CA GLY A 416 5.26 22.70 -13.78
C GLY A 416 6.14 23.12 -14.96
N LEU A 417 5.78 22.73 -16.19
CA LEU A 417 6.37 23.18 -17.46
C LEU A 417 5.25 23.50 -18.47
N PRO A 418 5.47 24.44 -19.41
CA PRO A 418 4.49 24.73 -20.45
C PRO A 418 4.39 23.61 -21.48
N GLY A 419 3.20 23.39 -22.02
CA GLY A 419 2.94 22.48 -23.13
C GLY A 419 1.69 21.62 -22.93
N GLN A 420 1.60 20.56 -23.73
CA GLN A 420 0.48 19.63 -23.72
C GLN A 420 0.52 18.73 -22.48
N HIS A 421 -0.63 18.59 -21.84
CA HIS A 421 -0.91 17.75 -20.69
C HIS A 421 -2.10 16.85 -20.98
N GLU A 422 -2.18 15.74 -20.24
CA GLU A 422 -3.26 14.77 -20.38
C GLU A 422 -3.82 14.43 -19.01
N PHE A 423 -5.12 14.65 -18.81
CA PHE A 423 -5.85 14.07 -17.68
C PHE A 423 -6.39 12.70 -18.09
N ILE A 424 -6.15 11.69 -17.26
CA ILE A 424 -6.58 10.31 -17.52
C ILE A 424 -7.26 9.79 -16.26
N LEU A 425 -8.47 9.25 -16.42
CA LEU A 425 -9.11 8.46 -15.38
C LEU A 425 -8.48 7.07 -15.41
N THR A 426 -7.56 6.81 -14.50
CA THR A 426 -6.72 5.60 -14.52
C THR A 426 -7.33 4.45 -13.74
N GLU A 427 -8.21 4.74 -12.79
CA GLU A 427 -8.85 3.73 -11.97
C GLU A 427 -10.23 4.19 -11.50
N VAL A 428 -11.17 3.25 -11.48
CA VAL A 428 -12.49 3.40 -10.89
C VAL A 428 -12.81 2.07 -10.24
N GLU A 429 -12.89 2.05 -8.91
CA GLU A 429 -13.37 0.91 -8.13
C GLU A 429 -14.70 1.30 -7.51
N THR A 430 -15.74 0.50 -7.73
CA THR A 430 -17.11 0.79 -7.29
C THR A 430 -17.61 -0.22 -6.26
N GLY A 431 -16.76 -1.16 -5.84
CA GLY A 431 -17.11 -2.27 -4.97
C GLY A 431 -18.16 -3.18 -5.61
N GLU A 432 -18.99 -3.84 -4.79
CA GLU A 432 -20.00 -4.82 -5.25
C GLU A 432 -21.22 -4.22 -6.01
N LYS A 433 -21.23 -2.93 -6.38
CA LYS A 433 -22.38 -2.24 -6.98
C LYS A 433 -22.00 -1.28 -8.13
N GLU A 434 -23.00 -0.96 -8.97
CA GLU A 434 -22.96 -0.18 -10.22
C GLU A 434 -22.10 1.11 -10.17
N GLY A 435 -21.54 1.48 -11.34
CA GLY A 435 -20.39 2.37 -11.51
C GLY A 435 -20.61 3.88 -11.33
N PHE A 436 -19.51 4.60 -11.08
CA PHE A 436 -19.47 6.06 -11.06
C PHE A 436 -19.49 6.65 -12.48
N PHE A 437 -20.17 7.78 -12.65
CA PHE A 437 -19.98 8.67 -13.79
C PHE A 437 -19.10 9.84 -13.37
N VAL A 438 -18.00 10.01 -14.09
CA VAL A 438 -16.97 11.00 -13.79
C VAL A 438 -16.93 12.01 -14.92
N VAL A 439 -17.17 13.29 -14.63
CA VAL A 439 -17.10 14.38 -15.60
C VAL A 439 -15.99 15.35 -15.20
N LEU A 440 -15.03 15.56 -16.09
CA LEU A 440 -14.00 16.57 -15.95
C LEU A 440 -14.47 17.86 -16.63
N LYS A 441 -14.40 18.98 -15.93
CA LYS A 441 -14.71 20.31 -16.46
C LYS A 441 -13.45 21.14 -16.54
N ASP A 442 -13.15 21.66 -17.72
CA ASP A 442 -12.12 22.69 -17.92
C ASP A 442 -12.80 24.07 -17.90
N LEU A 443 -12.56 24.82 -16.84
CA LEU A 443 -13.15 26.14 -16.62
C LEU A 443 -12.49 27.23 -17.48
N LEU A 444 -11.27 27.01 -17.99
CA LEU A 444 -10.59 27.94 -18.88
C LEU A 444 -11.19 27.88 -20.29
N GLU A 445 -11.38 26.66 -20.82
CA GLU A 445 -11.93 26.44 -22.16
C GLU A 445 -13.47 26.37 -22.18
N GLY A 446 -14.10 26.18 -21.01
CA GLY A 446 -15.55 26.03 -20.88
C GLY A 446 -16.06 24.69 -21.43
N THR A 447 -15.21 23.66 -21.42
CA THR A 447 -15.51 22.32 -21.96
C THR A 447 -15.75 21.33 -20.82
N GLU A 448 -16.66 20.37 -21.05
CA GLU A 448 -16.90 19.25 -20.14
C GLU A 448 -16.67 17.95 -20.90
N GLN A 449 -15.95 17.00 -20.31
CA GLN A 449 -15.73 15.66 -20.85
C GLN A 449 -16.22 14.62 -19.84
N LEU A 450 -17.10 13.71 -20.29
CA LEU A 450 -17.35 12.47 -19.55
C LEU A 450 -16.11 11.60 -19.69
N MET A 451 -15.51 11.24 -18.56
CA MET A 451 -14.27 10.49 -18.51
C MET A 451 -14.56 8.99 -18.50
N HIS A 452 -13.92 8.26 -19.42
CA HIS A 452 -13.85 6.80 -19.38
C HIS A 452 -12.47 6.34 -18.93
N LEU A 453 -12.39 5.12 -18.41
CA LEU A 453 -11.13 4.52 -17.99
C LEU A 453 -10.13 4.54 -19.17
N ASP A 454 -8.91 4.99 -18.90
CA ASP A 454 -7.82 5.15 -19.87
C ASP A 454 -8.09 6.15 -21.01
N GLU A 455 -9.19 6.92 -20.95
CA GLU A 455 -9.46 7.99 -21.90
C GLU A 455 -8.79 9.29 -21.44
N ALA A 456 -8.01 9.91 -22.33
CA ALA A 456 -7.32 11.15 -22.07
C ALA A 456 -8.19 12.37 -22.43
N TYR A 457 -8.27 13.35 -21.53
CA TYR A 457 -8.58 14.73 -21.86
C TYR A 457 -7.26 15.48 -22.10
N VAL A 458 -7.04 15.91 -23.34
CA VAL A 458 -5.79 16.55 -23.76
C VAL A 458 -5.96 18.06 -23.80
N PHE A 459 -5.03 18.78 -23.18
CA PHE A 459 -5.08 20.24 -23.09
C PHE A 459 -3.69 20.86 -23.09
N ASP A 460 -3.57 22.10 -23.55
CA ASP A 460 -2.34 22.89 -23.39
C ASP A 460 -2.43 23.70 -22.09
N ALA A 461 -1.30 23.82 -21.38
CA ALA A 461 -1.18 24.64 -20.18
C ALA A 461 0.16 25.37 -20.10
N ASP A 462 0.17 26.51 -19.42
CA ASP A 462 1.37 27.25 -19.06
C ASP A 462 1.56 27.30 -17.54
N THR A 463 2.82 27.46 -17.10
CA THR A 463 3.19 27.70 -15.70
C THR A 463 2.56 28.94 -15.06
N THR A 464 1.98 29.84 -15.85
CA THR A 464 1.25 31.02 -15.36
C THR A 464 -0.26 30.86 -15.29
N ASP A 465 -0.80 29.71 -15.72
CA ASP A 465 -2.24 29.45 -15.67
C ASP A 465 -2.73 29.41 -14.21
N ASP A 466 -4.00 29.77 -14.02
CA ASP A 466 -4.65 29.69 -12.72
C ASP A 466 -4.76 28.23 -12.27
N PRO A 467 -4.26 27.86 -11.08
CA PRO A 467 -4.41 26.51 -10.57
C PRO A 467 -5.87 26.05 -10.45
N GLU A 468 -6.84 26.96 -10.29
CA GLU A 468 -8.28 26.65 -10.19
C GLU A 468 -8.93 26.43 -11.58
N ARG A 469 -8.27 25.66 -12.46
CA ARG A 469 -8.73 25.44 -13.83
C ARG A 469 -9.78 24.33 -13.98
N PHE A 470 -9.75 23.30 -13.13
CA PHE A 470 -10.57 22.10 -13.34
C PHE A 470 -11.55 21.83 -12.20
N GLN A 471 -12.64 21.13 -12.54
CA GLN A 471 -13.57 20.54 -11.57
C GLN A 471 -13.86 19.10 -11.96
N LEU A 472 -14.02 18.25 -10.95
CA LEU A 472 -14.37 16.85 -11.11
C LEU A 472 -15.77 16.62 -10.54
N GLU A 473 -16.72 16.24 -11.38
CA GLU A 473 -18.05 15.84 -10.94
C GLU A 473 -18.16 14.32 -10.93
N VAL A 474 -18.55 13.77 -9.79
CA VAL A 474 -18.73 12.33 -9.58
C VAL A 474 -20.17 12.08 -9.23
N SER A 475 -20.82 11.16 -9.94
CA SER A 475 -22.23 10.84 -9.73
C SER A 475 -22.49 9.34 -9.79
N LYS A 476 -23.57 8.92 -9.15
CA LYS A 476 -24.02 7.53 -9.09
C LYS A 476 -25.44 7.44 -9.62
N GLU A 477 -25.71 6.59 -10.62
CA GLU A 477 -27.09 6.40 -11.12
C GLU A 477 -27.89 5.41 -10.26
N SER A 478 -29.22 5.49 -10.33
CA SER A 478 -30.11 4.65 -9.53
C SER A 478 -30.21 3.23 -10.07
N THR A 479 -30.16 2.25 -9.15
CA THR A 479 -30.19 0.78 -9.34
C THR A 479 -31.47 0.19 -9.98
N GLY A 480 -32.21 0.98 -10.76
CA GLY A 480 -33.48 0.59 -11.39
C GLY A 480 -33.37 0.10 -12.84
N ILE A 481 -32.19 0.07 -13.46
CA ILE A 481 -32.03 -0.18 -14.90
C ILE A 481 -30.98 -1.27 -15.16
N ASN A 482 -31.41 -2.53 -15.14
CA ASN A 482 -30.63 -3.61 -15.76
C ASN A 482 -30.45 -3.34 -17.26
N ASP A 483 -29.23 -3.63 -17.73
CA ASP A 483 -28.70 -3.56 -19.10
C ASP A 483 -28.26 -2.18 -19.60
N VAL A 484 -27.05 -1.78 -19.22
CA VAL A 484 -26.18 -0.95 -20.08
C VAL A 484 -24.83 -1.64 -20.25
N ALA A 485 -24.74 -2.52 -21.24
CA ALA A 485 -23.47 -2.73 -21.92
C ALA A 485 -23.22 -1.47 -22.78
N ILE A 486 -22.30 -0.62 -22.35
CA ILE A 486 -21.97 0.66 -22.99
C ILE A 486 -21.35 0.39 -24.37
N THR A 487 -22.12 0.58 -25.44
CA THR A 487 -21.65 0.55 -26.85
C THR A 487 -22.48 1.44 -27.79
N GLU A 488 -23.17 2.48 -27.32
CA GLU A 488 -24.02 3.31 -28.21
C GLU A 488 -23.51 4.75 -28.38
N ASP A 489 -23.50 5.23 -29.64
CA ASP A 489 -23.15 6.60 -30.06
C ASP A 489 -24.12 7.68 -29.50
N TYR A 490 -25.24 7.28 -28.89
CA TYR A 490 -26.27 8.18 -28.37
C TYR A 490 -26.84 7.69 -27.05
N LEU A 491 -27.05 8.64 -26.14
CA LEU A 491 -27.82 8.45 -24.93
C LEU A 491 -29.30 8.68 -25.23
N ILE A 492 -30.10 7.63 -25.09
CA ILE A 492 -31.55 7.65 -25.28
C ILE A 492 -32.23 7.28 -23.96
N TYR A 493 -33.03 8.19 -23.40
CA TYR A 493 -33.73 8.00 -22.13
C TYR A 493 -35.07 8.75 -22.09
N SER A 494 -35.90 8.48 -21.09
CA SER A 494 -37.17 9.18 -20.86
C SER A 494 -37.07 10.12 -19.65
N PHE A 495 -37.50 11.37 -19.80
CA PHE A 495 -37.55 12.36 -18.72
C PHE A 495 -38.78 13.27 -18.87
N ASP A 496 -39.56 13.43 -17.79
CA ASP A 496 -40.77 14.28 -17.74
C ASP A 496 -41.71 14.11 -18.96
N ARG A 497 -42.07 12.85 -19.28
CA ARG A 497 -42.91 12.48 -20.45
C ARG A 497 -42.32 12.84 -21.82
N ASN A 498 -41.04 13.17 -21.87
CA ASN A 498 -40.28 13.33 -23.09
C ASN A 498 -39.33 12.15 -23.27
N ILE A 499 -39.03 11.83 -24.52
CA ILE A 499 -37.87 11.03 -24.88
C ILE A 499 -36.75 12.02 -25.21
N VAL A 500 -35.62 11.85 -24.53
CA VAL A 500 -34.41 12.66 -24.74
C VAL A 500 -33.41 11.81 -25.49
N ILE A 501 -32.88 12.36 -26.58
CA ILE A 501 -31.82 11.78 -27.39
C ILE A 501 -30.66 12.78 -27.40
N LYS A 502 -29.51 12.35 -26.89
CA LYS A 502 -28.29 13.15 -26.82
C LYS A 502 -27.15 12.39 -27.52
N PRO A 503 -26.46 12.97 -28.52
CA PRO A 503 -25.23 12.37 -29.04
C PRO A 503 -24.17 12.33 -27.94
N LEU A 504 -23.39 11.24 -27.90
CA LEU A 504 -22.34 11.05 -26.89
C LEU A 504 -20.95 11.49 -27.38
N HIS A 505 -20.75 11.61 -28.69
CA HIS A 505 -19.48 12.07 -29.27
C HIS A 505 -19.74 13.08 -30.42
N PRO A 506 -18.78 13.97 -30.72
CA PRO A 506 -18.84 14.82 -31.94
C PRO A 506 -18.84 14.01 -33.24
N SER A 507 -18.38 12.76 -33.19
CA SER A 507 -18.42 11.81 -34.30
C SER A 507 -19.71 10.99 -34.38
N SER A 508 -20.63 11.12 -33.40
CA SER A 508 -21.95 10.53 -33.49
C SER A 508 -22.61 11.05 -34.77
N GLY A 509 -22.96 10.16 -35.69
CA GLY A 509 -23.43 10.55 -37.02
C GLY A 509 -24.62 11.53 -36.98
N SER A 510 -24.94 12.21 -38.07
CA SER A 510 -26.18 12.99 -38.07
C SER A 510 -27.38 12.04 -37.98
N ILE A 511 -28.29 12.31 -37.04
CA ILE A 511 -29.56 11.57 -36.96
C ILE A 511 -30.36 11.89 -38.21
N LEU A 512 -30.72 10.88 -38.98
CA LEU A 512 -31.54 11.02 -40.19
C LEU A 512 -33.02 10.90 -39.86
N MET A 513 -33.37 9.99 -38.93
CA MET A 513 -34.75 9.69 -38.59
C MET A 513 -34.89 9.17 -37.15
N ILE A 514 -36.00 9.57 -36.51
CA ILE A 514 -36.49 9.04 -35.24
C ILE A 514 -37.88 8.47 -35.44
N GLN A 515 -38.12 7.28 -34.91
CA GLN A 515 -39.41 6.62 -34.91
C GLN A 515 -39.74 6.09 -33.50
N ILE A 516 -40.91 6.46 -32.97
CA ILE A 516 -41.42 5.96 -31.68
C ILE A 516 -42.58 5.03 -31.97
N ILE A 517 -42.49 3.78 -31.51
CA ILE A 517 -43.45 2.71 -31.80
C ILE A 517 -44.00 2.17 -30.49
N ASP A 518 -45.29 1.89 -30.41
CA ASP A 518 -45.83 1.16 -29.26
C ASP A 518 -45.56 -0.35 -29.36
N LEU A 519 -45.85 -1.10 -28.29
CA LEU A 519 -45.65 -2.55 -28.26
C LEU A 519 -46.54 -3.34 -29.24
N PHE A 520 -47.56 -2.71 -29.83
CA PHE A 520 -48.41 -3.32 -30.87
C PHE A 520 -47.91 -3.03 -32.28
N GLY A 521 -46.75 -2.37 -32.41
CA GLY A 521 -46.16 -2.02 -33.70
C GLY A 521 -46.79 -0.78 -34.35
N ARG A 522 -47.62 -0.03 -33.64
CA ARG A 522 -48.21 1.22 -34.15
C ARG A 522 -47.20 2.35 -33.99
N ASN A 523 -46.96 3.08 -35.07
CA ASN A 523 -46.10 4.25 -35.05
C ASN A 523 -46.81 5.39 -34.30
N LEU A 524 -46.22 5.82 -33.19
CA LEU A 524 -46.70 6.91 -32.34
C LEU A 524 -46.17 8.26 -32.83
N GLU A 525 -44.90 8.32 -33.22
CA GLU A 525 -44.24 9.52 -33.74
C GLU A 525 -43.16 9.16 -34.76
N TYR A 526 -43.02 9.99 -35.79
CA TYR A 526 -42.01 9.84 -36.84
C TYR A 526 -41.47 11.20 -37.25
N LEU A 527 -40.15 11.36 -37.21
CA LEU A 527 -39.45 12.61 -37.53
C LEU A 527 -38.26 12.32 -38.43
N GLU A 528 -38.14 13.08 -39.51
CA GLU A 528 -36.91 13.20 -40.30
C GLU A 528 -36.23 14.50 -39.92
N ILE A 529 -34.97 14.42 -39.51
CA ILE A 529 -34.21 15.56 -39.00
C ILE A 529 -32.77 15.51 -39.51
N GLN A 530 -32.06 16.62 -39.32
CA GLN A 530 -30.62 16.78 -39.51
C GLN A 530 -30.16 17.74 -38.41
N GLU A 531 -30.01 17.26 -37.16
CA GLU A 531 -29.62 18.08 -36.01
C GLU A 531 -28.55 17.38 -35.16
N GLU A 532 -27.74 18.16 -34.43
CA GLU A 532 -26.49 17.70 -33.80
C GLU A 532 -26.36 17.92 -32.28
N ASP A 533 -27.26 18.63 -31.58
CA ASP A 533 -26.96 19.01 -30.17
C ASP A 533 -27.77 18.27 -29.09
N ARG A 534 -29.11 18.19 -29.22
CA ARG A 534 -29.99 17.44 -28.29
C ARG A 534 -31.44 17.48 -28.77
N ILE A 535 -32.14 16.35 -28.71
CA ILE A 535 -33.55 16.27 -29.14
C ILE A 535 -34.42 15.86 -27.96
N MET A 536 -35.52 16.59 -27.78
CA MET A 536 -36.55 16.29 -26.79
C MET A 536 -37.89 16.11 -27.49
N LEU A 537 -38.44 14.89 -27.42
CA LEU A 537 -39.70 14.54 -28.07
C LEU A 537 -40.79 14.27 -27.03
N PRO A 538 -41.87 15.07 -26.98
CA PRO A 538 -42.97 14.78 -26.09
C PRO A 538 -43.72 13.54 -26.56
N VAL A 539 -44.00 12.62 -25.63
CA VAL A 539 -44.70 11.37 -25.95
C VAL A 539 -46.06 11.35 -25.27
N ARG A 540 -47.11 11.09 -26.07
CA ARG A 540 -48.50 11.05 -25.60
C ARG A 540 -48.87 9.74 -24.88
N ALA A 541 -47.95 8.79 -24.83
CA ALA A 541 -48.13 7.51 -24.15
C ALA A 541 -47.81 7.67 -22.65
N HIS A 542 -48.53 6.95 -21.79
CA HIS A 542 -48.40 7.05 -20.33
C HIS A 542 -48.40 5.66 -19.71
N ASN A 543 -47.58 5.46 -18.66
CA ASN A 543 -47.39 4.18 -17.97
C ASN A 543 -47.25 2.99 -18.92
N THR A 544 -46.44 3.14 -19.97
CA THR A 544 -46.30 2.10 -21.00
C THR A 544 -44.91 2.11 -21.62
N TYR A 545 -44.54 0.96 -22.19
CA TYR A 545 -43.31 0.85 -22.94
C TYR A 545 -43.51 1.29 -24.38
N VAL A 546 -42.50 1.97 -24.91
CA VAL A 546 -42.35 2.30 -26.32
C VAL A 546 -41.01 1.79 -26.83
N ILE A 547 -40.90 1.62 -28.13
CA ILE A 547 -39.67 1.34 -28.84
C ILE A 547 -39.24 2.62 -29.57
N VAL A 548 -38.07 3.14 -29.24
CA VAL A 548 -37.42 4.23 -29.95
C VAL A 548 -36.46 3.64 -30.95
N ARG A 549 -36.64 3.97 -32.23
CA ARG A 549 -35.75 3.59 -33.30
C ARG A 549 -35.12 4.84 -33.90
N LEU A 550 -33.80 4.89 -33.83
CA LEU A 550 -32.97 5.96 -34.38
C LEU A 550 -32.26 5.42 -35.63
N VAL A 551 -32.32 6.16 -36.74
CA VAL A 551 -31.55 5.85 -37.94
C VAL A 551 -30.55 6.97 -38.17
N THR A 552 -29.28 6.60 -38.23
CA THR A 552 -28.16 7.47 -38.54
C THR A 552 -27.66 7.15 -39.96
N GLY A 553 -26.65 7.88 -40.44
CA GLY A 553 -26.01 7.57 -41.73
C GLY A 553 -25.44 6.15 -41.83
N ASN A 554 -25.01 5.57 -40.71
CA ASN A 554 -24.24 4.31 -40.69
C ASN A 554 -24.90 3.19 -39.87
N THR A 555 -25.83 3.51 -38.97
CA THR A 555 -26.38 2.56 -37.98
C THR A 555 -27.88 2.76 -37.75
N VAL A 556 -28.53 1.70 -37.27
CA VAL A 556 -29.90 1.75 -36.77
C VAL A 556 -29.87 1.31 -35.31
N ILE A 557 -30.21 2.22 -34.41
CA ILE A 557 -30.28 1.98 -32.97
C ILE A 557 -31.74 1.77 -32.58
N THR A 558 -32.02 0.80 -31.71
CA THR A 558 -33.39 0.50 -31.26
C THR A 558 -33.41 0.25 -29.75
N LYS A 559 -34.09 1.12 -28.99
CA LYS A 559 -34.15 1.06 -27.54
C LYS A 559 -35.59 0.97 -27.04
N LYS A 560 -35.85 0.08 -26.08
CA LYS A 560 -37.13 -0.01 -25.38
C LYS A 560 -37.09 0.93 -24.17
N LEU A 561 -38.05 1.84 -24.06
CA LEU A 561 -38.13 2.80 -22.95
C LEU A 561 -39.50 2.72 -22.27
N PHE A 562 -39.52 2.86 -20.95
CA PHE A 562 -40.76 3.04 -20.20
C PHE A 562 -41.09 4.53 -20.11
N ILE A 563 -42.30 4.92 -20.51
CA ILE A 563 -42.77 6.30 -20.37
C ILE A 563 -43.68 6.35 -19.14
N HIS A 564 -43.25 7.12 -18.14
CA HIS A 564 -44.00 7.38 -16.90
C HIS A 564 -45.30 8.15 -17.18
#